data_AF-A0A392QNR0-F1
#
_entry.id   AF-A0A392QNR0-F1
#
_cell.length_a   1.000
_cell.length_b   1.000
_cell.length_c   1.000
_cell.angle_alpha   90.00
_cell.angle_beta   90.00
_cell.angle_gamma   90.00
#
_symmetry.space_group_name_H-M   'P 1'
#
loop_
_entity.id
_entity.type
_entity.pdbx_description
1 polymer ?
#
loop_
_entity_poly.entity_id
_entity_poly.type
_entity_poly.pdbx_seq_one_letter_code
_entity_poly.pdbx_strand_id
1 'polypeptide(L)'
;VEELNAMAKEYEKTPVVLPNSEFKGSTSDDLVCEHKDSNVPCFALGLCEACYKDFDKLSGGFGGGLDPPAFQRAERERVKKTVSKESADVSIL
;
A
#
# COMPACT_ATOMS: atom_id res chain seq x y z
N VAL A 1 3.63 -19.67 -8.02
CA VAL A 1 3.85 -18.46 -8.86
C VAL A 1 2.58 -18.09 -9.61
N GLU A 2 1.86 -19.05 -10.19
CA GLU A 2 0.59 -18.77 -10.89
C GLU A 2 -0.48 -18.08 -10.03
N GLU A 3 -0.69 -18.53 -8.79
CA GLU A 3 -1.65 -17.91 -7.86
C GLU A 3 -1.34 -16.43 -7.59
N LEU A 4 -0.06 -16.09 -7.42
CA LEU A 4 0.40 -14.70 -7.24
C LEU A 4 0.09 -13.87 -8.48
N ASN A 5 0.41 -14.38 -9.67
CA ASN A 5 0.18 -13.68 -10.93
C ASN A 5 -1.31 -13.49 -11.24
N ALA A 6 -2.16 -14.44 -10.83
CA ALA A 6 -3.61 -14.33 -10.99
C ALA A 6 -4.18 -13.21 -10.12
N MET A 7 -3.75 -13.14 -8.85
CA MET A 7 -4.20 -12.11 -7.90
C MET A 7 -3.76 -10.70 -8.34
N ALA A 8 -2.52 -10.56 -8.84
CA ALA A 8 -2.03 -9.29 -9.35
C ALA A 8 -2.89 -8.75 -10.52
N LYS A 9 -3.25 -9.61 -11.49
CA LYS A 9 -4.11 -9.26 -12.63
C LYS A 9 -5.54 -8.90 -12.22
N GLU A 10 -6.02 -9.42 -11.10
CA GLU A 10 -7.34 -9.06 -10.56
C GLU A 10 -7.30 -7.66 -9.93
N TYR A 11 -6.24 -7.35 -9.19
CA TYR A 11 -6.06 -6.05 -8.52
C TYR A 11 -5.85 -4.88 -9.50
N GLU A 12 -5.21 -5.12 -10.65
CA GLU A 12 -5.10 -4.11 -11.72
C GLU A 12 -6.46 -3.61 -12.24
N LYS A 13 -7.54 -4.39 -12.06
CA LYS A 13 -8.90 -4.02 -12.48
C LYS A 13 -9.63 -3.18 -11.43
N THR A 14 -9.19 -3.23 -10.18
CA THR A 14 -9.77 -2.40 -9.11
C THR A 14 -9.19 -0.99 -9.16
N PRO A 15 -10.04 0.06 -9.11
CA PRO A 15 -9.56 1.43 -9.02
C PRO A 15 -8.70 1.60 -7.76
N VAL A 16 -7.52 2.18 -7.92
CA VAL A 16 -6.67 2.56 -6.79
C VAL A 16 -7.41 3.64 -6.01
N VAL A 17 -7.95 3.28 -4.86
CA VAL A 17 -8.46 4.26 -3.90
C VAL A 17 -7.24 4.82 -3.20
N LEU A 18 -6.80 6.00 -3.63
CA LEU A 18 -5.82 6.77 -2.88
C LEU A 18 -6.40 6.96 -1.47
N PRO A 19 -5.82 6.35 -0.42
CA PRO A 19 -6.13 6.80 0.92
C PRO A 19 -5.77 8.28 0.95
N ASN A 20 -6.55 9.11 1.63
CA ASN A 20 -6.10 10.45 2.00
C ASN A 20 -4.94 10.26 2.99
N SER A 21 -3.77 9.84 2.50
CA SER A 21 -2.55 9.80 3.28
C SER A 21 -2.23 11.26 3.49
N GLU A 22 -2.61 11.78 4.64
CA GLU A 22 -2.08 13.03 5.18
C GLU A 22 -0.59 12.82 5.44
N PHE A 23 0.18 12.70 4.36
CA PHE A 23 1.60 12.84 4.41
C PHE A 23 1.82 14.31 4.75
N LYS A 24 2.15 14.59 6.01
CA LYS A 24 2.76 15.86 6.43
C LYS A 24 4.16 15.93 5.82
N GLY A 25 4.22 15.93 4.50
CA GLY A 25 5.41 16.25 3.74
C GLY A 25 5.75 17.69 4.01
N SER A 26 7.04 17.93 4.19
CA SER A 26 7.67 19.25 4.30
C SER A 26 6.79 20.38 3.77
N THR A 27 6.53 21.36 4.62
CA THR A 27 5.75 22.59 4.36
C THR A 27 6.39 23.51 3.31
N SER A 28 7.33 23.01 2.51
CA SER A 28 7.89 23.71 1.38
C SER A 28 7.03 23.40 0.17
N ASP A 29 6.34 24.42 -0.34
CA ASP A 29 5.67 24.37 -1.65
C ASP A 29 6.67 24.22 -2.82
N ASP A 30 7.96 24.14 -2.50
CA ASP A 30 9.04 23.92 -3.45
C ASP A 30 8.97 22.53 -4.07
N LEU A 31 8.95 22.53 -5.40
CA LEU A 31 9.04 21.34 -6.20
C LEU A 31 10.46 20.76 -6.18
N VAL A 32 10.56 19.44 -6.09
CA VAL A 32 11.79 18.65 -6.22
C VAL A 32 11.84 17.81 -7.51
N CYS A 33 10.75 17.80 -8.28
CA CYS A 33 10.74 17.23 -9.63
C CYS A 33 11.48 18.14 -10.64
N GLU A 34 11.72 17.63 -11.85
CA GLU A 34 12.40 18.43 -12.90
C GLU A 34 11.64 19.72 -13.26
N HIS A 35 10.34 19.78 -12.98
CA HIS A 35 9.48 20.91 -13.23
C HIS A 35 9.58 22.03 -12.18
N LYS A 36 10.57 22.01 -11.29
CA LYS A 36 10.70 23.01 -10.22
C LYS A 36 10.81 24.47 -10.67
N ASP A 37 11.34 24.68 -11.87
CA ASP A 37 11.48 26.00 -12.48
C ASP A 37 10.31 26.31 -13.44
N SER A 38 9.42 25.34 -13.65
CA SER A 38 8.15 25.57 -14.35
C SER A 38 7.17 26.14 -13.33
N ASN A 39 6.40 27.16 -13.72
CA ASN A 39 5.40 27.80 -12.87
C ASN A 39 4.16 26.90 -12.65
N VAL A 40 4.39 25.65 -12.23
CA VAL A 40 3.40 24.64 -11.93
C VAL A 40 3.31 24.48 -10.42
N PRO A 41 2.10 24.32 -9.85
CA PRO A 41 1.94 24.18 -8.42
C PRO A 41 2.45 22.80 -7.93
N CYS A 42 2.94 22.77 -6.71
CA CYS A 42 3.15 21.53 -5.97
C CYS A 42 1.79 20.85 -5.72
N PHE A 43 1.74 19.53 -5.94
CA PHE A 43 0.56 18.72 -5.67
C PHE A 43 0.73 17.92 -4.37
N ALA A 44 1.78 17.10 -4.29
CA ALA A 44 2.13 16.33 -3.10
C ALA A 44 3.59 15.88 -3.16
N LEU A 45 4.25 15.71 -2.00
CA LEU A 45 5.63 15.20 -1.89
C LEU A 45 6.69 16.02 -2.62
N GLY A 46 6.44 17.33 -2.84
CA GLY A 46 7.31 18.16 -3.68
C GLY A 46 7.23 17.80 -5.17
N LEU A 47 6.20 17.08 -5.61
CA LEU A 47 5.96 16.74 -7.01
C LEU A 47 4.77 17.54 -7.55
N CYS A 48 4.85 17.93 -8.81
CA CYS A 48 3.67 18.39 -9.54
C CYS A 48 2.72 17.20 -9.78
N GLU A 49 1.46 17.48 -10.12
CA GLU A 49 0.43 16.43 -10.27
C GLU A 49 0.82 15.33 -11.28
N ALA A 50 1.43 15.71 -12.41
CA ALA A 50 1.88 14.75 -13.42
C ALA A 50 2.95 13.80 -12.87
N CYS A 51 4.01 14.35 -12.28
CA CYS A 51 5.09 13.55 -11.69
C CYS A 51 4.60 12.70 -10.50
N TYR A 52 3.64 13.20 -9.71
CA TYR A 52 3.04 12.42 -8.63
C TYR A 52 2.27 11.20 -9.17
N LYS A 53 1.45 11.38 -10.21
CA LYS A 53 0.70 10.26 -10.82
C LYS A 53 1.61 9.21 -11.43
N ASP A 54 2.71 9.63 -12.05
CA ASP A 54 3.71 8.71 -12.58
C ASP A 54 4.43 7.97 -11.45
N PHE A 55 4.80 8.68 -10.38
CA PHE A 55 5.38 8.09 -9.17
C PHE A 55 4.44 7.05 -8.56
N ASP A 56 3.17 7.39 -8.35
CA ASP A 56 2.17 6.50 -7.77
C ASP A 56 2.00 5.22 -8.62
N LYS A 57 1.90 5.39 -9.93
CA LYS A 57 1.80 4.27 -10.89
C LYS A 57 3.02 3.35 -10.89
N LEU A 58 4.23 3.91 -10.80
CA LEU A 58 5.48 3.12 -10.83
C LEU A 58 5.80 2.46 -9.49
N SER A 59 5.54 3.15 -8.38
CA SER A 59 5.85 2.68 -7.03
C SER A 59 4.74 1.80 -6.43
N GLY A 60 3.51 1.91 -6.95
CA GLY A 60 2.31 1.37 -6.29
C GLY A 60 1.82 2.24 -5.13
N GLY A 61 2.29 3.48 -5.04
CA GLY A 61 1.91 4.44 -4.02
C GLY A 61 2.39 4.08 -2.61
N PHE A 62 1.81 4.74 -1.61
CA PHE A 62 2.13 4.50 -0.18
C PHE A 62 1.25 3.44 0.47
N GLY A 63 0.12 3.07 -0.16
CA GLY A 63 -0.84 2.13 0.40
C GLY A 63 -0.32 0.70 0.52
N GLY A 64 0.78 0.37 -0.19
CA GLY A 64 1.24 -1.00 -0.33
C GLY A 64 0.28 -1.85 -1.15
N GLY A 65 0.76 -3.01 -1.59
CA GLY A 65 -0.08 -4.03 -2.22
C GLY A 65 -0.77 -4.91 -1.17
N LEU A 66 -1.66 -5.80 -1.64
CA LEU A 66 -2.19 -6.86 -0.79
C LEU A 66 -1.08 -7.85 -0.41
N ASP A 67 -1.15 -8.38 0.82
CA ASP A 67 -0.24 -9.43 1.27
C ASP A 67 -0.25 -10.62 0.30
N PRO A 68 0.90 -11.22 -0.02
CA PRO A 68 0.95 -12.34 -0.96
C PRO A 68 0.18 -13.55 -0.42
N PRO A 69 -0.42 -14.39 -1.30
CA PRO A 69 -1.21 -15.56 -0.88
C PRO A 69 -0.49 -16.48 0.11
N ALA A 70 0.83 -16.61 0.00
CA ALA A 70 1.64 -17.38 0.94
C ALA A 70 1.62 -16.78 2.36
N PHE A 71 1.74 -15.45 2.48
CA PHE A 71 1.67 -14.76 3.77
C PHE A 71 0.27 -14.87 4.38
N GLN A 72 -0.78 -14.65 3.59
CA GLN A 72 -2.15 -14.77 4.06
C GLN A 72 -2.47 -16.18 4.60
N ARG A 73 -1.95 -17.23 3.96
CA ARG A 73 -2.08 -18.61 4.44
C ARG A 73 -1.33 -18.82 5.75
N ALA A 74 -0.08 -18.38 5.83
CA ALA A 74 0.71 -18.48 7.05
C ALA A 74 0.04 -17.74 8.23
N GLU A 75 -0.51 -16.56 7.95
CA GLU A 75 -1.22 -15.75 8.93
C GLU A 75 -2.49 -16.44 9.43
N ARG A 76 -3.27 -17.04 8.53
CA ARG A 76 -4.46 -17.82 8.89
C ARG A 76 -4.10 -19.02 9.76
N GLU A 77 -3.00 -19.71 9.48
CA GLU A 77 -2.50 -20.79 10.33
C GLU A 77 -2.06 -20.30 11.71
N ARG A 78 -1.40 -19.14 11.76
CA ARG A 78 -0.96 -18.51 13.01
C ARG A 78 -2.16 -18.20 13.91
N VAL A 79 -3.20 -17.56 13.36
CA VAL A 79 -4.45 -17.27 14.06
C VAL A 79 -5.19 -18.54 14.49
N LYS A 80 -5.23 -19.59 13.65
CA LYS A 80 -5.87 -20.85 14.02
C LYS A 80 -5.17 -21.54 15.21
N LYS A 81 -3.83 -21.49 15.24
CA LYS A 81 -3.02 -22.06 16.33
C LYS A 81 -3.20 -21.31 17.64
N THR A 82 -3.35 -19.99 17.63
CA THR A 82 -3.62 -19.22 18.86
C THR A 82 -4.99 -19.53 19.44
N VAL A 83 -6.04 -19.56 18.59
CA VAL A 83 -7.41 -19.90 19.02
C VAL A 83 -7.49 -21.31 19.62
N SER A 84 -6.80 -22.27 19.01
CA SER A 84 -6.80 -23.67 19.49
C SER A 84 -6.05 -23.83 20.82
N LYS A 85 -5.07 -22.95 21.10
CA LYS A 85 -4.32 -22.94 22.36
C LYS A 85 -5.12 -22.27 23.49
N GLU A 86 -5.81 -21.18 23.21
CA GLU A 86 -6.72 -20.53 24.17
C GLU A 86 -7.90 -21.44 24.54
N SER A 87 -8.48 -22.20 23.60
CA SER A 87 -9.55 -23.16 23.91
C SER A 87 -9.10 -24.35 24.77
N ALA A 88 -7.82 -24.71 24.69
CA ALA A 88 -7.24 -25.80 25.48
C ALA A 88 -6.91 -25.35 26.92
N ASP A 89 -6.49 -24.09 27.12
CA ASP A 89 -6.25 -23.54 28.47
C ASP A 89 -7.55 -23.28 29.25
N VAL A 90 -8.64 -22.88 28.57
CA VAL A 90 -9.96 -22.67 29.22
C VAL A 90 -10.61 -24.00 29.64
N SER A 91 -10.22 -25.14 29.05
CA SER A 91 -10.75 -26.45 29.42
C SER A 91 -9.97 -27.15 30.55
N ILE A 92 -8.92 -26.50 31.10
CA ILE A 92 -8.09 -27.04 32.20
C ILE A 92 -8.32 -26.27 33.52
N LEU A 93 -9.22 -25.27 33.54
CA LEU A 93 -9.73 -24.58 34.73
C LEU A 93 -11.16 -25.06 35.07
#